data_AF-A0A1Q7ZZB2-F1
#
_entry.id   AF-A0A1Q7ZZB2-F1
#
_cell.length_a   1.000
_cell.length_b   1.000
_cell.length_c   1.000
_cell.angle_alpha   90.00
_cell.angle_beta   90.00
_cell.angle_gamma   90.00
#
_symmetry.space_group_name_H-M   'P 1'
#
loop_
_entity.id
_entity.type
_entity.pdbx_description
1 polymer ?
#
loop_
_entity_poly.entity_id
_entity_poly.type
_entity_poly.pdbx_seq_one_letter_code
_entity_poly.pdbx_strand_id
1 'polypeptide(L)'
;MRGPIDVLAGTVGGFKKMDIARRTVPCYKHVIEKDGERLAVCLLVDSGKLYRFPYETTKGIRGLEIKARFLRGEMEHLRLREFQPGLCRYVERADQAV
;
A
#
# COMPACT_ATOMS: atom_id res chain seq x y z
N MET A 1 -0.41 -30.42 -14.54
CA MET A 1 -1.37 -29.53 -13.84
C MET A 1 -0.59 -28.90 -12.68
N ARG A 2 -0.50 -27.56 -12.58
CA ARG A 2 0.28 -26.90 -11.50
C ARG A 2 -0.44 -27.09 -10.17
N GLY A 3 0.29 -27.45 -9.11
CA GLY A 3 -0.29 -27.61 -7.78
C GLY A 3 -0.64 -26.26 -7.15
N PRO A 4 -1.51 -26.21 -6.12
CA PRO A 4 -1.85 -24.97 -5.42
C PRO A 4 -0.63 -24.23 -4.85
N ILE A 5 0.41 -24.97 -4.45
CA ILE A 5 1.68 -24.44 -3.94
C ILE A 5 2.46 -23.71 -5.05
N ASP A 6 2.47 -24.21 -6.29
CA ASP A 6 3.17 -23.57 -7.41
C ASP A 6 2.57 -22.20 -7.74
N VAL A 7 1.27 -22.02 -7.50
CA VAL A 7 0.58 -20.74 -7.66
C VAL A 7 1.06 -19.73 -6.62
N LEU A 8 1.36 -20.16 -5.39
CA LEU A 8 1.84 -19.33 -4.30
C LEU A 8 3.36 -19.08 -4.34
N ALA A 9 4.14 -20.04 -4.84
CA ALA A 9 5.59 -19.97 -4.94
C ALA A 9 6.10 -19.03 -6.06
N GLY A 10 5.21 -18.64 -6.99
CA GLY A 10 5.56 -17.73 -8.08
C GLY A 10 5.93 -16.31 -7.64
N THR A 11 6.56 -15.58 -8.54
CA THR A 11 6.95 -14.18 -8.36
C THR A 11 5.99 -13.23 -9.07
N VAL A 12 5.82 -12.02 -8.54
CA VAL A 12 5.07 -10.90 -9.15
C VAL A 12 5.87 -9.63 -8.89
N GLY A 13 6.07 -8.79 -9.91
CA GLY A 13 6.76 -7.51 -9.75
C GLY A 13 8.18 -7.61 -9.15
N GLY A 14 8.88 -8.72 -9.39
CA GLY A 14 10.23 -8.97 -8.88
C GLY A 14 10.31 -9.57 -7.46
N PHE A 15 9.18 -9.81 -6.79
CA PHE A 15 9.14 -10.39 -5.45
C PHE A 15 8.35 -11.70 -5.43
N LYS A 16 8.61 -12.58 -4.46
CA LYS A 16 7.72 -13.73 -4.21
C LYS A 16 6.37 -13.22 -3.73
N LYS A 17 5.29 -13.84 -4.18
CA LYS A 17 3.92 -13.45 -3.80
C LYS A 17 3.73 -13.40 -2.27
N MET A 18 4.30 -14.36 -1.56
CA MET A 18 4.28 -14.39 -0.09
C MET A 18 5.03 -13.22 0.55
N ASP A 19 6.16 -12.81 -0.01
CA ASP A 19 6.95 -11.70 0.53
C ASP A 19 6.19 -10.38 0.39
N ILE A 20 5.50 -10.18 -0.73
CA ILE A 20 4.63 -9.01 -0.94
C ILE A 20 3.56 -8.97 0.15
N ALA A 21 2.86 -10.08 0.40
CA ALA A 21 1.80 -10.14 1.41
C ALA A 21 2.32 -9.87 2.83
N ARG A 22 3.50 -10.41 3.19
CA ARG A 22 4.10 -10.23 4.52
C ARG A 22 4.62 -8.82 4.75
N ARG A 23 5.18 -8.19 3.71
CA ARG A 23 5.81 -6.87 3.79
C ARG A 23 4.82 -5.72 3.60
N THR A 24 3.57 -6.00 3.20
CA THR A 24 2.54 -4.99 2.94
C THR A 24 1.25 -5.25 3.73
N VAL A 25 1.17 -4.63 4.90
CA VAL A 25 0.06 -4.81 5.85
C VAL A 25 -0.97 -3.69 5.64
N PRO A 26 -2.23 -4.02 5.28
CA PRO A 26 -3.28 -3.01 5.19
C PRO A 26 -3.73 -2.55 6.58
N CYS A 27 -4.06 -1.27 6.72
CA CYS A 27 -4.69 -0.70 7.92
C CYS A 27 -5.66 0.42 7.55
N TYR A 28 -6.40 0.92 8.54
CA TYR A 28 -7.31 2.06 8.39
C TYR A 28 -6.84 3.21 9.28
N LYS A 29 -6.76 4.41 8.70
CA LYS A 29 -6.42 5.65 9.39
C LYS A 29 -7.26 6.79 8.83
N HIS A 30 -7.46 7.83 9.63
CA HIS A 30 -7.98 9.08 9.11
C HIS A 30 -6.86 9.79 8.36
N VAL A 31 -7.12 10.24 7.14
CA VAL A 31 -6.18 10.95 6.28
C VAL A 31 -6.76 12.30 5.93
N ILE A 32 -5.95 13.36 6.05
CA ILE A 32 -6.31 14.68 5.54
C ILE A 32 -6.14 14.66 4.02
N GLU A 33 -7.26 14.54 3.31
CA GLU A 33 -7.37 14.67 1.86
C GLU A 33 -7.73 16.13 1.51
N LYS A 34 -7.77 16.49 0.21
CA LYS A 34 -8.11 17.86 -0.24
C LYS A 34 -9.50 18.32 0.22
N ASP A 35 -10.46 17.41 0.25
CA ASP A 35 -11.85 17.67 0.63
C ASP A 35 -12.08 17.57 2.15
N GLY A 36 -11.02 17.37 2.93
CA GLY A 36 -11.06 17.23 4.38
C GLY A 36 -10.61 15.86 4.88
N GLU A 37 -10.95 15.58 6.14
CA GLU A 37 -10.58 14.33 6.80
C GLU A 37 -11.45 13.17 6.35
N ARG A 38 -10.83 12.05 5.97
CA ARG A 38 -11.53 10.84 5.58
C ARG A 38 -10.88 9.58 6.15
N LEU A 39 -11.70 8.61 6.57
CA LEU A 39 -11.23 7.26 6.86
C LEU A 39 -10.79 6.58 5.56
N ALA A 40 -9.53 6.15 5.51
CA ALA A 40 -8.88 5.66 4.30
C ALA A 40 -8.13 4.36 4.55
N VAL A 41 -8.08 3.49 3.52
CA VAL A 41 -7.18 2.33 3.51
C VAL A 41 -5.75 2.81 3.30
N CYS A 42 -4.87 2.39 4.19
CA CYS A 42 -3.45 2.66 4.15
C CYS A 42 -2.68 1.35 4.04
N LEU A 43 -1.43 1.42 3.55
CA LEU A 43 -0.55 0.28 3.43
C LEU A 43 0.72 0.55 4.23
N LEU A 44 0.95 -0.25 5.27
CA LEU A 44 2.20 -0.29 6.02
C LEU A 44 3.16 -1.22 5.28
N VAL A 45 4.28 -0.66 4.84
CA VAL A 45 5.32 -1.31 4.07
C VAL A 45 6.56 -1.47 4.94
N ASP A 46 7.11 -2.67 4.99
CA ASP A 46 8.32 -3.02 5.76
C ASP A 46 8.28 -2.55 7.23
N SER A 47 7.08 -2.50 7.81
CA SER A 47 6.83 -2.07 9.20
C SER A 47 7.31 -0.67 9.56
N GLY A 48 7.73 0.15 8.60
CA GLY A 48 8.28 1.49 8.86
C GLY A 48 7.78 2.59 7.93
N LYS A 49 7.04 2.23 6.87
CA LYS A 49 6.63 3.17 5.83
C LYS A 49 5.12 3.08 5.62
N LEU A 50 4.38 4.16 5.91
CA LEU A 50 2.93 4.21 5.70
C LEU A 50 2.60 4.94 4.40
N TYR A 51 1.68 4.40 3.61
CA TYR A 51 1.22 5.00 2.37
C TYR A 51 -0.30 5.01 2.27
N ARG A 52 -0.87 5.97 1.55
CA ARG A 52 -2.26 5.91 1.09
C ARG A 52 -2.39 4.79 0.06
N PHE A 53 -3.44 3.97 0.18
CA PHE A 53 -3.72 2.89 -0.77
C PHE A 53 -5.04 3.15 -1.52
N PRO A 54 -5.02 3.84 -2.69
CA PRO A 54 -6.24 4.22 -3.41
C PRO A 54 -6.86 3.06 -4.22
N TYR A 55 -6.29 1.85 -4.17
CA TYR A 55 -6.68 0.72 -5.03
C TYR A 55 -7.56 -0.31 -4.31
N GLU A 56 -8.47 0.15 -3.46
CA GLU A 56 -9.25 -0.66 -2.51
C GLU A 56 -10.12 -1.74 -3.18
N THR A 57 -10.54 -1.49 -4.43
CA THR A 57 -11.36 -2.43 -5.21
C THR A 57 -10.56 -3.49 -5.95
N THR A 58 -9.23 -3.38 -5.99
CA THR A 58 -8.38 -4.30 -6.76
C THR A 58 -8.13 -5.60 -6.01
N LYS A 59 -8.42 -6.74 -6.66
CA LYS A 59 -8.30 -8.08 -6.06
C LYS A 59 -7.32 -8.97 -6.84
N GLY A 60 -6.94 -10.10 -6.22
CA GLY A 60 -6.13 -11.14 -6.86
C GLY A 60 -4.70 -10.71 -7.19
N ILE A 61 -4.15 -11.26 -8.28
CA ILE A 61 -2.75 -11.06 -8.69
C ILE A 61 -2.44 -9.58 -8.96
N ARG A 62 -3.39 -8.83 -9.54
CA ARG A 62 -3.22 -7.40 -9.81
C ARG A 62 -3.03 -6.60 -8.52
N GLY A 63 -3.68 -7.00 -7.42
CA GLY A 63 -3.45 -6.40 -6.10
C GLY A 63 -2.03 -6.61 -5.60
N LEU A 64 -1.46 -7.80 -5.82
CA LEU A 64 -0.05 -8.09 -5.47
C LEU A 64 0.92 -7.29 -6.33
N GLU A 65 0.63 -7.13 -7.61
CA GLU A 65 1.45 -6.33 -8.53
C GLU A 65 1.47 -4.86 -8.11
N ILE A 66 0.31 -4.28 -7.78
CA ILE A 66 0.22 -2.93 -7.23
C ILE A 66 1.03 -2.81 -5.94
N LYS A 67 0.86 -3.73 -4.99
CA LYS A 67 1.61 -3.75 -3.73
C LYS A 67 3.12 -3.86 -3.94
N ALA A 68 3.58 -4.58 -4.96
CA ALA A 68 5.00 -4.65 -5.32
C ALA A 68 5.58 -3.28 -5.70
N ARG A 69 4.79 -2.39 -6.32
CA ARG A 69 5.22 -1.02 -6.65
C ARG A 69 5.57 -0.21 -5.40
N PHE A 70 4.83 -0.40 -4.31
CA PHE A 70 5.15 0.23 -3.02
C PHE A 70 6.48 -0.27 -2.45
N LEU A 71 6.77 -1.57 -2.58
CA LEU A 71 8.06 -2.14 -2.15
C LEU A 71 9.25 -1.64 -2.97
N ARG A 72 9.03 -1.26 -4.23
CA ARG A 72 10.05 -0.65 -5.10
C ARG A 72 10.23 0.85 -4.89
N GLY A 73 9.40 1.48 -4.05
CA GLY A 73 9.45 2.92 -3.82
C GLY A 73 8.83 3.77 -4.94
N GLU A 74 8.05 3.18 -5.84
CA GLU A 74 7.40 3.93 -6.94
C GLU A 74 6.24 4.81 -6.46
N MET A 75 5.80 4.62 -5.21
CA MET A 75 4.60 5.25 -4.63
C MET A 75 4.93 6.27 -3.53
N GLU A 76 6.13 6.86 -3.51
CA GLU A 76 6.52 7.83 -2.46
C GLU A 76 5.65 9.09 -2.45
N HIS A 77 5.04 9.48 -3.58
CA HIS A 77 4.05 10.56 -3.61
C HIS A 77 2.78 10.26 -2.77
N LEU A 78 2.50 9.00 -2.45
CA LEU A 78 1.41 8.57 -1.57
C LEU A 78 1.85 8.40 -0.11
N ARG A 79 3.08 8.79 0.23
CA ARG A 79 3.65 8.61 1.55
C ARG A 79 2.88 9.40 2.60
N LEU A 80 2.55 8.74 3.70
CA LEU A 80 1.87 9.32 4.84
C LEU A 80 2.79 9.41 6.07
N ARG A 81 2.48 10.38 6.93
CA ARG A 81 3.03 10.48 8.28
C ARG A 81 1.88 10.67 9.27
N GLU A 82 1.87 9.85 10.30
CA GLU A 82 1.03 10.05 11.47
C GLU A 82 1.57 11.24 12.26
N PHE A 83 0.71 12.24 12.51
CA PHE A 83 1.08 13.44 13.25
C PHE A 83 0.23 13.61 14.52
N GLN A 84 -0.92 12.95 14.59
CA GLN A 84 -1.70 12.73 15.80
C GLN A 84 -2.16 11.26 15.83
N PRO A 85 -2.43 10.66 17.00
CA PRO A 85 -2.90 9.28 17.07
C PRO A 85 -4.14 9.05 16.22
N GLY A 86 -4.04 8.17 15.22
CA GLY A 86 -5.13 7.84 14.30
C GLY A 86 -5.24 8.76 13.07
N LEU A 87 -4.49 9.86 13.02
CA LEU A 87 -4.60 10.90 11.99
C LEU A 87 -3.29 11.09 11.22
N CYS A 88 -3.39 10.94 9.91
CA CYS A 88 -2.29 10.94 8.96
C CYS A 88 -2.42 12.07 7.95
N ARG A 89 -1.28 12.53 7.43
CA ARG A 89 -1.21 13.48 6.32
C ARG A 89 -0.13 13.05 5.34
N TYR A 90 -0.22 13.50 4.10
CA TYR A 90 0.82 13.30 3.11
C TYR A 90 2.15 13.95 3.55
N VAL A 91 3.26 13.24 3.31
CA VAL A 91 4.61 13.76 3.59
C VAL A 91 4.98 14.83 2.57
N GLU A 92 4.71 14.56 1.29
CA GLU A 92 4.81 15.53 0.21
C GLU A 92 3.49 16.31 0.12
N ARG A 93 3.54 17.60 -0.24
CA ARG A 93 2.33 18.45 -0.26
C ARG A 93 1.31 17.90 -1.26
N ALA A 94 0.04 17.90 -0.84
CA ALA A 94 -1.10 17.30 -1.51
C ALA A 94 -1.40 17.84 -2.93
N ASP A 95 -0.74 18.91 -3.40
CA ASP A 95 -0.87 19.40 -4.78
C ASP A 95 -0.39 18.37 -5.83
N GLN A 96 0.42 17.38 -5.42
CA GLN A 96 0.87 16.27 -6.29
C GLN A 96 0.15 14.95 -6.04
N ALA A 97 -0.68 14.84 -4.98
CA ALA A 97 -1.45 13.65 -4.70
C ALA A 97 -2.80 13.78 -5.42
N VAL A 98 -3.02 12.85 -6.36
CA VAL A 98 -4.16 12.69 -7.28
C VAL A 98 -5.47 13.26 -6.71
#